data_AF-A0A1V1NUK6-F1
#
_entry.id   AF-A0A1V1NUK6-F1
#
_cell.length_a   1.000
_cell.length_b   1.000
_cell.length_c   1.000
_cell.angle_alpha   90.00
_cell.angle_beta   90.00
_cell.angle_gamma   90.00
#
_symmetry.space_group_name_H-M   'P 1'
#
loop_
_entity.id
_entity.type
_entity.pdbx_description
1 polymer ?
#
loop_
_entity_poly.entity_id
_entity_poly.type
_entity_poly.pdbx_seq_one_letter_code
_entity_poly.pdbx_strand_id
1 'polypeptide(L)'
;MNEDTLKEIQDESYLKKLRSNFESLTNTEQLIVLIISLIYTSTTRTILLKCFVKLDIRNPKGTRYQSHTLVKVLQKLIDLKLIRDGSYPASSKTFADYALQIAFESDKLEPVANALEDMEKSGQILTNKRIHKDARTLRLLRLAYFNKDYDTLETLFIKLIHKSSLDYIVKNSCDNFFQVIMHKPFKGKVPDSIRLFYIHKKLVDSIITLAPCDKELEDLVYIYNKSKKLPQKENNILALHCIYRAQFGEAASLLASSDDNYEGLLLKGFLAYLTGNGDAAIKCFQTALNNENDFPNEIINVLICFYLAELLRQDSTDSFDQIEGLKEIVYRKIDKPYWLSNIYEIFEKSH
;
A
#
# COMPACT_ATOMS: atom_id res chain seq x y z
N MET A 1 -7.74 1.86 5.20
CA MET A 1 -8.90 1.03 4.82
C MET A 1 -9.62 0.60 6.09
N ASN A 2 -10.94 0.43 6.07
CA ASN A 2 -11.67 -0.07 7.24
C ASN A 2 -11.32 -1.56 7.46
N GLU A 3 -11.06 -1.98 8.69
CA GLU A 3 -10.71 -3.37 9.04
C GLU A 3 -11.74 -4.38 8.50
N ASP A 4 -12.99 -3.96 8.40
CA ASP A 4 -14.10 -4.75 7.87
C ASP A 4 -13.85 -5.25 6.44
N THR A 5 -13.24 -4.44 5.57
CA THR A 5 -12.95 -4.85 4.18
C THR A 5 -11.86 -5.93 4.12
N LEU A 6 -10.87 -5.87 5.02
CA LEU A 6 -9.82 -6.89 5.11
C LEU A 6 -10.37 -8.20 5.66
N LYS A 7 -11.23 -8.14 6.69
CA LYS A 7 -11.92 -9.31 7.23
C LYS A 7 -12.80 -9.99 6.16
N GLU A 8 -13.54 -9.21 5.38
CA GLU A 8 -14.35 -9.73 4.27
C GLU A 8 -13.51 -10.40 3.17
N ILE A 9 -12.35 -9.85 2.81
CA ILE A 9 -11.44 -10.45 1.82
C ILE A 9 -10.84 -11.77 2.32
N GLN A 10 -10.63 -11.90 3.64
CA GLN A 10 -10.06 -13.10 4.26
C GLN A 10 -11.12 -14.17 4.58
N ASP A 11 -12.42 -13.83 4.56
CA ASP A 11 -13.51 -14.78 4.75
C ASP A 11 -13.85 -15.54 3.45
N GLU A 12 -13.35 -16.77 3.34
CA GLU A 12 -13.63 -17.65 2.20
C GLU A 12 -15.14 -17.89 1.98
N SER A 13 -15.95 -17.88 3.04
CA SER A 13 -17.40 -18.07 2.93
C SER A 13 -18.05 -16.90 2.20
N TYR A 14 -17.62 -15.69 2.51
CA TYR A 14 -18.11 -14.48 1.85
C TYR A 14 -17.69 -14.42 0.38
N LEU A 15 -16.43 -14.72 0.07
CA LEU A 15 -15.97 -14.77 -1.33
C LEU A 15 -16.72 -15.84 -2.16
N LYS A 16 -16.99 -17.02 -1.58
CA LYS A 16 -17.80 -18.06 -2.23
C LYS A 16 -19.23 -17.57 -2.52
N LYS A 17 -19.83 -16.82 -1.59
CA LYS A 17 -21.16 -16.22 -1.80
C LYS A 17 -21.14 -15.20 -2.95
N LEU A 18 -20.14 -14.32 -2.99
CA LEU A 18 -20.01 -13.34 -4.09
C LEU A 18 -19.78 -14.03 -5.44
N ARG A 19 -19.00 -15.10 -5.47
CA ARG A 19 -18.82 -15.94 -6.66
C ARG A 19 -20.15 -16.50 -7.15
N SER A 20 -20.90 -17.13 -6.27
CA SER A 20 -22.20 -17.73 -6.60
C SER A 20 -23.19 -16.67 -7.10
N ASN A 21 -23.22 -15.49 -6.47
CA ASN A 21 -23.99 -14.35 -6.94
C ASN A 21 -23.60 -13.97 -8.38
N PHE A 22 -22.31 -13.86 -8.69
CA PHE A 22 -21.83 -13.53 -10.03
C PHE A 22 -22.12 -14.61 -11.06
N GLU A 23 -21.93 -15.88 -10.72
CA GLU A 23 -22.19 -17.02 -11.62
C GLU A 23 -23.71 -17.17 -11.91
N SER A 24 -24.58 -16.74 -10.99
CA SER A 24 -26.04 -16.71 -11.19
C SER A 24 -26.54 -15.62 -12.16
N LEU A 25 -25.68 -14.64 -12.49
CA LEU A 25 -26.01 -13.56 -13.41
C LEU A 25 -26.09 -14.04 -14.85
N THR A 26 -26.88 -13.35 -15.66
CA THR A 26 -26.83 -13.52 -17.12
C THR A 26 -25.45 -13.13 -17.68
N ASN A 27 -25.06 -13.69 -18.84
CA ASN A 27 -23.78 -13.33 -19.50
C ASN A 27 -23.62 -11.80 -19.68
N THR A 28 -24.70 -11.13 -20.05
CA THR A 28 -24.74 -9.66 -20.16
C THR A 28 -24.44 -8.98 -18.84
N GLU A 29 -25.09 -9.39 -17.74
CA GLU A 29 -24.86 -8.81 -16.41
C GLU A 29 -23.44 -9.09 -15.90
N GLN A 30 -22.90 -10.28 -16.16
CA GLN A 30 -21.50 -10.60 -15.87
C GLN A 30 -20.56 -9.65 -16.59
N LEU A 31 -20.76 -9.40 -17.89
CA LEU A 31 -19.94 -8.45 -18.66
C LEU A 31 -20.01 -7.03 -18.08
N ILE A 32 -21.18 -6.59 -17.60
CA ILE A 32 -21.32 -5.28 -16.93
C ILE A 32 -20.45 -5.22 -15.68
N VAL A 33 -20.49 -6.25 -14.83
CA VAL A 33 -19.64 -6.34 -13.63
C VAL A 33 -18.16 -6.36 -14.02
N LEU A 34 -17.78 -7.08 -15.08
CA LEU A 34 -16.39 -7.15 -15.56
C LEU A 34 -15.88 -5.79 -16.05
N ILE A 35 -16.68 -5.07 -16.83
CA ILE A 35 -16.31 -3.71 -17.29
C ILE A 35 -16.06 -2.79 -16.09
N ILE A 36 -17.01 -2.77 -15.12
CA ILE A 36 -16.88 -1.93 -13.93
C ILE A 36 -15.69 -2.36 -13.08
N SER A 37 -15.48 -3.67 -12.91
CA SER A 37 -14.36 -4.24 -12.17
C SER A 37 -13.01 -3.90 -12.81
N LEU A 38 -12.93 -3.90 -14.14
CA LEU A 38 -11.72 -3.58 -14.87
C LEU A 38 -11.42 -2.08 -14.88
N ILE A 39 -12.43 -1.21 -15.01
CA ILE A 39 -12.29 0.25 -14.81
C ILE A 39 -11.87 0.57 -13.36
N TYR A 40 -12.34 -0.24 -12.40
CA TYR A 40 -12.01 -0.26 -10.97
C TYR A 40 -12.47 0.97 -10.18
N THR A 41 -12.16 2.17 -10.68
CA THR A 41 -12.63 3.45 -10.13
C THR A 41 -14.01 3.82 -10.67
N SER A 42 -14.62 4.86 -10.11
CA SER A 42 -15.95 5.32 -10.54
C SER A 42 -15.96 5.79 -11.99
N THR A 43 -16.97 5.38 -12.75
CA THR A 43 -17.24 5.87 -14.11
C THR A 43 -18.63 6.51 -14.21
N THR A 44 -18.89 7.22 -15.30
CA THR A 44 -20.23 7.75 -15.58
C THR A 44 -21.06 6.71 -16.33
N ARG A 45 -22.38 6.72 -16.11
CA ARG A 45 -23.31 5.85 -16.86
C ARG A 45 -23.20 6.06 -18.38
N THR A 46 -22.94 7.27 -18.84
CA THR A 46 -22.73 7.58 -20.26
C THR A 46 -21.53 6.84 -20.85
N ILE A 47 -20.39 6.87 -20.15
CA ILE A 47 -19.19 6.13 -20.57
C ILE A 47 -19.45 4.62 -20.54
N LEU A 48 -20.13 4.13 -19.51
CA LEU A 48 -20.48 2.72 -19.39
C LEU A 48 -21.38 2.26 -20.56
N LEU A 49 -22.37 3.06 -20.96
CA LEU A 49 -23.20 2.79 -22.14
C LEU A 49 -22.38 2.78 -23.44
N LYS A 50 -21.37 3.65 -23.58
CA LYS A 50 -20.44 3.59 -24.73
C LYS A 50 -19.63 2.29 -24.75
N CYS A 51 -19.21 1.81 -23.57
CA CYS A 51 -18.55 0.50 -23.46
C CYS A 51 -19.46 -0.62 -23.94
N PHE A 52 -20.75 -0.57 -23.60
CA PHE A 52 -21.73 -1.57 -24.05
C PHE A 52 -21.91 -1.56 -25.56
N VAL A 53 -21.93 -0.38 -26.19
CA VAL A 53 -21.99 -0.30 -27.65
C VAL A 53 -20.76 -0.92 -28.29
N LYS A 54 -19.55 -0.65 -27.75
CA LYS A 54 -18.30 -1.19 -28.26
C LYS A 54 -18.21 -2.71 -28.13
N LEU A 55 -18.80 -3.28 -27.08
CA LEU A 55 -18.83 -4.72 -26.79
C LEU A 55 -20.12 -5.42 -27.28
N ASP A 56 -20.96 -4.72 -28.04
CA ASP A 56 -22.28 -5.18 -28.49
C ASP A 56 -23.19 -5.77 -27.38
N ILE A 57 -23.11 -5.21 -26.18
CA ILE A 57 -23.88 -5.67 -25.02
C ILE A 57 -25.33 -5.20 -25.16
N ARG A 58 -26.24 -6.16 -25.29
CA ARG A 58 -27.69 -5.94 -25.43
C ARG A 58 -28.45 -6.31 -24.16
N ASN A 59 -29.58 -5.65 -23.94
CA ASN A 59 -30.49 -5.98 -22.85
C ASN A 59 -31.23 -7.31 -23.14
N PRO A 60 -31.99 -7.86 -22.18
CA PRO A 60 -32.72 -9.12 -22.38
C PRO A 60 -33.72 -9.13 -23.55
N LYS A 61 -34.11 -7.96 -24.06
CA LYS A 61 -34.99 -7.81 -25.24
C LYS A 61 -34.19 -7.70 -26.56
N GLY A 62 -32.87 -7.88 -26.54
CA GLY A 62 -31.98 -7.74 -27.70
C GLY A 62 -31.71 -6.29 -28.14
N THR A 63 -32.23 -5.29 -27.42
CA THR A 63 -32.02 -3.86 -27.77
C THR A 63 -30.86 -3.25 -26.96
N ARG A 64 -30.38 -2.07 -27.40
CA ARG A 64 -29.32 -1.37 -26.66
C ARG A 64 -29.80 -0.95 -25.28
N TYR A 65 -28.89 -0.98 -24.30
CA TYR A 65 -29.17 -0.40 -22.98
C TYR A 65 -29.41 1.11 -23.10
N GLN A 66 -30.32 1.60 -22.26
CA GLN A 66 -30.61 3.00 -22.06
C GLN A 66 -30.45 3.32 -20.57
N SER A 67 -30.32 4.59 -20.20
CA SER A 67 -30.08 4.99 -18.81
C SER A 67 -31.10 4.38 -17.83
N HIS A 68 -32.39 4.34 -18.18
CA HIS A 68 -33.43 3.82 -17.29
C HIS A 68 -33.41 2.29 -17.15
N THR A 69 -33.02 1.54 -18.20
CA THR A 69 -32.88 0.08 -18.13
C THR A 69 -31.61 -0.32 -17.40
N LEU A 70 -30.53 0.45 -17.58
CA LEU A 70 -29.27 0.24 -16.88
C LEU A 70 -29.40 0.44 -15.37
N VAL A 71 -30.15 1.45 -14.92
CA VAL A 71 -30.33 1.73 -13.47
C VAL A 71 -30.86 0.50 -12.73
N LYS A 72 -31.84 -0.21 -13.29
CA LYS A 72 -32.39 -1.43 -12.66
C LYS A 72 -31.34 -2.53 -12.53
N VAL A 73 -30.53 -2.72 -13.57
CA VAL A 73 -29.45 -3.72 -13.54
C VAL A 73 -28.39 -3.34 -12.52
N LEU A 74 -27.96 -2.07 -12.48
CA LEU A 74 -26.98 -1.60 -11.51
C LEU A 74 -27.48 -1.77 -10.07
N GLN A 75 -28.76 -1.48 -9.81
CA GLN A 75 -29.33 -1.69 -8.47
C GLN A 75 -29.26 -3.16 -8.05
N LYS A 76 -29.66 -4.08 -8.93
CA LYS A 76 -29.52 -5.53 -8.68
C LYS A 76 -28.06 -5.92 -8.36
N LEU A 77 -27.08 -5.37 -9.09
CA LEU A 77 -25.66 -5.66 -8.87
C LEU A 77 -25.14 -5.10 -7.52
N ILE A 78 -25.69 -3.98 -7.05
CA ILE A 78 -25.40 -3.41 -5.72
C ILE A 78 -25.99 -4.29 -4.62
N ASP A 79 -27.24 -4.75 -4.79
CA ASP A 79 -27.91 -5.61 -3.81
C ASP A 79 -27.16 -6.95 -3.64
N LEU A 80 -26.56 -7.45 -4.73
CA LEU A 80 -25.68 -8.63 -4.74
C LEU A 80 -24.24 -8.36 -4.28
N LYS A 81 -23.89 -7.12 -3.94
CA LYS A 81 -22.56 -6.66 -3.50
C LYS A 81 -21.44 -6.84 -4.53
N LEU A 82 -21.79 -6.94 -5.81
CA LEU A 82 -20.84 -7.12 -6.92
C LEU A 82 -20.28 -5.78 -7.44
N ILE A 83 -21.02 -4.69 -7.22
CA ILE A 83 -20.57 -3.31 -7.42
C ILE A 83 -20.94 -2.45 -6.21
N ARG A 84 -20.33 -1.27 -6.08
CA ARG A 84 -20.51 -0.39 -4.91
C ARG A 84 -21.56 0.71 -5.11
N ASP A 85 -21.66 1.24 -6.33
CA ASP A 85 -22.47 2.42 -6.64
C ASP A 85 -23.11 2.24 -8.03
N GLY A 86 -24.33 2.76 -8.22
CA GLY A 86 -25.06 2.73 -9.48
C GLY A 86 -25.26 4.10 -10.13
N SER A 87 -25.15 5.18 -9.35
CA SER A 87 -25.17 6.56 -9.85
C SER A 87 -23.86 6.88 -10.56
N TYR A 88 -22.74 6.52 -9.93
CA TYR A 88 -21.39 6.54 -10.47
C TYR A 88 -20.80 5.14 -10.39
N PRO A 89 -21.15 4.25 -11.34
CA PRO A 89 -20.72 2.85 -11.34
C PRO A 89 -19.28 2.66 -10.90
N ALA A 90 -19.10 1.98 -9.78
CA ALA A 90 -17.81 1.76 -9.14
C ALA A 90 -17.72 0.30 -8.69
N SER A 91 -16.53 -0.27 -8.84
CA SER A 91 -16.31 -1.68 -8.52
C SER A 91 -16.43 -1.97 -7.02
N SER A 92 -16.78 -3.23 -6.71
CA SER A 92 -16.68 -3.73 -5.34
C SER A 92 -15.20 -3.89 -4.97
N LYS A 93 -14.80 -3.36 -3.81
CA LYS A 93 -13.41 -3.46 -3.32
C LYS A 93 -12.98 -4.90 -3.03
N THR A 94 -13.94 -5.76 -2.70
CA THR A 94 -13.70 -7.16 -2.30
C THR A 94 -13.82 -8.12 -3.48
N PHE A 95 -14.66 -7.79 -4.48
CA PHE A 95 -14.96 -8.70 -5.58
C PHE A 95 -14.24 -8.37 -6.90
N ALA A 96 -13.83 -7.11 -7.14
CA ALA A 96 -13.38 -6.68 -8.46
C ALA A 96 -12.24 -7.54 -9.03
N ASP A 97 -11.21 -7.82 -8.23
CA ASP A 97 -10.07 -8.64 -8.66
C ASP A 97 -10.44 -10.10 -8.83
N TYR A 98 -11.37 -10.60 -8.02
CA TYR A 98 -11.86 -11.97 -8.15
C TYR A 98 -12.71 -12.14 -9.41
N ALA A 99 -13.50 -11.12 -9.79
CA ALA A 99 -14.22 -11.10 -11.06
C ALA A 99 -13.26 -11.17 -12.25
N LEU A 100 -12.12 -10.46 -12.19
CA LEU A 100 -11.09 -10.53 -13.23
C LEU A 100 -10.42 -11.90 -13.29
N GLN A 101 -10.17 -12.54 -12.14
CA GLN A 101 -9.69 -13.93 -12.10
C GLN A 101 -10.66 -14.87 -12.81
N ILE A 102 -11.96 -14.80 -12.51
CA ILE A 102 -12.98 -15.64 -13.16
C ILE A 102 -13.04 -15.35 -14.67
N ALA A 103 -12.94 -14.09 -15.08
CA ALA A 103 -12.91 -13.72 -16.49
C ALA A 103 -11.67 -14.22 -17.22
N PHE A 104 -10.52 -14.24 -16.55
CA PHE A 104 -9.29 -14.83 -17.10
C PHE A 104 -9.43 -16.35 -17.23
N GLU A 105 -9.94 -17.04 -16.21
CA GLU A 105 -10.18 -18.49 -16.21
C GLU A 105 -11.25 -18.94 -17.24
N SER A 106 -12.05 -18.01 -17.76
CA SER A 106 -13.13 -18.27 -18.73
C SER A 106 -12.92 -17.60 -20.10
N ASP A 107 -11.70 -17.13 -20.40
CA ASP A 107 -11.35 -16.47 -21.67
C ASP A 107 -12.22 -15.24 -22.02
N LYS A 108 -12.82 -14.60 -21.02
CA LYS A 108 -13.65 -13.39 -21.17
C LYS A 108 -12.91 -12.09 -20.89
N LEU A 109 -11.72 -12.15 -20.28
CA LEU A 109 -10.99 -10.96 -19.85
C LEU A 109 -10.44 -10.15 -21.04
N GLU A 110 -9.80 -10.81 -22.00
CA GLU A 110 -9.11 -10.17 -23.11
C GLU A 110 -10.06 -9.36 -24.02
N PRO A 111 -11.23 -9.87 -24.45
CA PRO A 111 -12.17 -9.07 -25.25
C PRO A 111 -12.62 -7.78 -24.54
N VAL A 112 -12.84 -7.84 -23.22
CA VAL A 112 -13.24 -6.67 -22.43
C VAL A 112 -12.09 -5.69 -22.30
N ALA A 113 -10.87 -6.18 -22.05
CA ALA A 113 -9.67 -5.35 -21.96
C ALA A 113 -9.40 -4.60 -23.26
N ASN A 114 -9.43 -5.30 -24.40
CA ASN A 114 -9.21 -4.72 -25.73
C ASN A 114 -10.25 -3.65 -26.06
N ALA A 115 -11.53 -3.89 -25.75
CA ALA A 115 -12.58 -2.90 -25.97
C ALA A 115 -12.36 -1.61 -25.15
N LEU A 116 -11.95 -1.72 -23.89
CA LEU A 116 -11.66 -0.55 -23.07
C LEU A 116 -10.40 0.18 -23.56
N GLU A 117 -9.36 -0.54 -23.96
CA GLU A 117 -8.14 0.06 -24.49
C GLU A 117 -8.42 0.84 -25.79
N ASP A 118 -9.20 0.27 -26.70
CA ASP A 118 -9.66 0.93 -27.93
C ASP A 118 -10.41 2.23 -27.64
N MET A 119 -11.29 2.21 -26.63
CA MET A 119 -12.01 3.41 -26.22
C MET A 119 -11.04 4.50 -25.76
N GLU A 120 -10.02 4.17 -24.98
CA GLU A 120 -9.01 5.13 -24.55
C GLU A 120 -8.13 5.63 -25.70
N LYS A 121 -7.75 4.75 -26.64
CA LYS A 121 -7.04 5.13 -27.87
C LYS A 121 -7.84 6.12 -28.71
N SER A 122 -9.17 5.98 -28.72
CA SER A 122 -10.09 6.93 -29.37
C SER A 122 -10.34 8.23 -28.57
N GLY A 123 -9.60 8.45 -27.48
CA GLY A 123 -9.68 9.67 -26.66
C GLY A 123 -10.80 9.67 -25.60
N GLN A 124 -11.48 8.55 -25.36
CA GLN A 124 -12.48 8.48 -24.29
C GLN A 124 -11.81 8.40 -22.92
N ILE A 125 -12.26 9.26 -22.01
CA ILE A 125 -11.83 9.24 -20.60
C ILE A 125 -12.80 8.33 -19.84
N LEU A 126 -12.31 7.16 -19.41
CA LEU A 126 -13.14 6.14 -18.76
C LEU A 126 -13.53 6.46 -17.31
N THR A 127 -12.85 7.42 -16.70
CA THR A 127 -12.95 7.77 -15.27
C THR A 127 -12.94 9.30 -15.10
N ASN A 128 -12.72 9.83 -13.91
CA ASN A 128 -12.52 11.27 -13.74
C ASN A 128 -11.21 11.71 -14.44
N LYS A 129 -11.27 12.78 -15.26
CA LYS A 129 -10.14 13.35 -16.00
C LYS A 129 -8.89 13.56 -15.13
N ARG A 130 -9.07 14.02 -13.88
CA ARG A 130 -7.97 14.27 -12.94
C ARG A 130 -7.14 13.02 -12.66
N ILE A 131 -7.80 11.88 -12.46
CA ILE A 131 -7.16 10.62 -12.03
C ILE A 131 -6.96 9.64 -13.18
N HIS A 132 -7.42 9.98 -14.39
CA HIS A 132 -7.56 9.04 -15.49
C HIS A 132 -6.25 8.34 -15.88
N LYS A 133 -5.15 9.09 -15.96
CA LYS A 133 -3.81 8.54 -16.30
C LYS A 133 -3.34 7.50 -15.27
N ASP A 134 -3.57 7.77 -13.99
CA ASP A 134 -3.14 6.90 -12.90
C ASP A 134 -4.08 5.69 -12.77
N ALA A 135 -5.39 5.90 -12.93
CA ALA A 135 -6.39 4.84 -13.00
C ALA A 135 -6.14 3.89 -14.19
N ARG A 136 -5.74 4.42 -15.34
CA ARG A 136 -5.33 3.62 -16.51
C ARG A 136 -4.10 2.78 -16.20
N THR A 137 -3.09 3.38 -15.55
CA THR A 137 -1.87 2.67 -15.13
C THR A 137 -2.20 1.53 -14.17
N LEU A 138 -3.06 1.77 -13.18
CA LEU A 138 -3.54 0.74 -12.25
C LEU A 138 -4.32 -0.37 -12.96
N ARG A 139 -5.16 -0.05 -13.95
CA ARG A 139 -5.84 -1.09 -14.74
C ARG A 139 -4.86 -1.94 -15.53
N LEU A 140 -3.88 -1.33 -16.20
CA LEU A 140 -2.85 -2.06 -16.95
C LEU A 140 -2.00 -2.95 -16.03
N LEU A 141 -1.67 -2.44 -14.84
CA LEU A 141 -0.98 -3.19 -13.79
C LEU A 141 -1.79 -4.43 -13.40
N ARG A 142 -3.09 -4.28 -13.13
CA ARG A 142 -3.98 -5.40 -12.81
C ARG A 142 -4.07 -6.41 -13.95
N LEU A 143 -4.20 -5.95 -15.20
CA LEU A 143 -4.21 -6.82 -16.38
C LEU A 143 -2.92 -7.61 -16.53
N ALA A 144 -1.76 -6.96 -16.34
CA ALA A 144 -0.46 -7.62 -16.40
C ALA A 144 -0.35 -8.78 -15.40
N TYR A 145 -0.86 -8.60 -14.18
CA TYR A 145 -0.93 -9.69 -13.19
C TYR A 145 -1.78 -10.88 -13.69
N PHE A 146 -3.01 -10.63 -14.14
CA PHE A 146 -3.90 -11.71 -14.60
C PHE A 146 -3.38 -12.42 -15.85
N ASN A 147 -2.77 -11.67 -16.77
CA ASN A 147 -2.13 -12.21 -17.97
C ASN A 147 -0.77 -12.88 -17.67
N LYS A 148 -0.30 -12.86 -16.41
CA LYS A 148 0.99 -13.40 -15.97
C LYS A 148 2.20 -12.72 -16.65
N ASP A 149 2.05 -11.48 -17.09
CA ASP A 149 3.13 -10.62 -17.58
C ASP A 149 3.75 -9.87 -16.39
N TYR A 150 4.62 -10.57 -15.68
CA TYR A 150 5.18 -10.08 -14.42
C TYR A 150 6.23 -8.98 -14.61
N ASP A 151 6.89 -8.91 -15.77
CA ASP A 151 7.86 -7.86 -16.09
C ASP A 151 7.14 -6.51 -16.30
N THR A 152 6.03 -6.53 -17.04
CA THR A 152 5.16 -5.35 -17.19
C THR A 152 4.53 -4.96 -15.85
N LEU A 153 4.08 -5.95 -15.06
CA LEU A 153 3.52 -5.72 -13.73
C LEU A 153 4.51 -4.94 -12.84
N GLU A 154 5.75 -5.41 -12.74
CA GLU A 154 6.80 -4.78 -11.94
C GLU A 154 7.14 -3.37 -12.44
N THR A 155 7.28 -3.20 -13.75
CA THR A 155 7.55 -1.90 -14.36
C THR A 155 6.46 -0.87 -14.05
N LEU A 156 5.18 -1.26 -14.20
CA LEU A 156 4.05 -0.38 -13.92
C LEU A 156 3.91 -0.10 -12.43
N PHE A 157 4.20 -1.09 -11.58
CA PHE A 157 4.21 -0.93 -10.14
C PHE A 157 5.22 0.12 -9.70
N ILE A 158 6.50 -0.01 -10.09
CA ILE A 158 7.57 0.94 -9.75
C ILE A 158 7.18 2.35 -10.18
N LYS A 159 6.66 2.50 -11.40
CA LYS A 159 6.19 3.79 -11.93
C LYS A 159 5.07 4.40 -11.10
N LEU A 160 4.16 3.58 -10.57
CA LEU A 160 3.01 4.04 -9.80
C LEU A 160 3.39 4.43 -8.38
N ILE A 161 4.21 3.62 -7.68
CA ILE A 161 4.56 3.88 -6.27
C ILE A 161 5.56 5.04 -6.08
N HIS A 162 6.42 5.31 -7.05
CA HIS A 162 7.38 6.43 -6.98
C HIS A 162 6.79 7.78 -7.39
N LYS A 163 5.50 7.82 -7.73
CA LYS A 163 4.84 9.05 -8.12
C LYS A 163 4.41 9.84 -6.87
N SER A 164 5.17 10.88 -6.54
CA SER A 164 4.90 11.78 -5.40
C SER A 164 3.52 12.44 -5.42
N SER A 165 2.95 12.64 -6.62
CA SER A 165 1.63 13.25 -6.85
C SER A 165 0.52 12.24 -7.13
N LEU A 166 0.69 10.98 -6.72
CA LEU A 166 -0.33 9.96 -6.94
C LEU A 166 -1.63 10.31 -6.19
N ASP A 167 -2.75 10.30 -6.90
CA ASP A 167 -4.06 10.56 -6.30
C ASP A 167 -4.40 9.51 -5.23
N TYR A 168 -4.90 9.95 -4.08
CA TYR A 168 -5.22 9.10 -2.93
C TYR A 168 -6.15 7.93 -3.30
N ILE A 169 -7.13 8.16 -4.19
CA ILE A 169 -8.07 7.12 -4.61
C ILE A 169 -7.32 6.01 -5.33
N VAL A 170 -6.41 6.38 -6.23
CA VAL A 170 -5.62 5.41 -7.01
C VAL A 170 -4.62 4.70 -6.11
N LYS A 171 -3.95 5.43 -5.22
CA LYS A 171 -3.03 4.85 -4.22
C LYS A 171 -3.72 3.79 -3.37
N ASN A 172 -4.86 4.11 -2.76
CA ASN A 172 -5.61 3.16 -1.94
C ASN A 172 -6.15 1.98 -2.76
N SER A 173 -6.50 2.20 -4.02
CA SER A 173 -6.97 1.15 -4.93
C SER A 173 -5.84 0.19 -5.31
N CYS A 174 -4.64 0.70 -5.52
CA CYS A 174 -3.41 -0.07 -5.75
C CYS A 174 -3.04 -0.92 -4.52
N ASP A 175 -3.04 -0.30 -3.34
CA ASP A 175 -2.79 -1.00 -2.07
C ASP A 175 -3.78 -2.15 -1.85
N ASN A 176 -5.06 -1.92 -2.13
CA ASN A 176 -6.11 -2.95 -2.03
C ASN A 176 -5.86 -4.10 -3.00
N PHE A 177 -5.48 -3.81 -4.25
CA PHE A 177 -5.16 -4.85 -5.22
C PHE A 177 -4.03 -5.76 -4.74
N PHE A 178 -2.93 -5.18 -4.25
CA PHE A 178 -1.81 -5.96 -3.73
C PHE A 178 -2.18 -6.74 -2.47
N GLN A 179 -2.99 -6.17 -1.57
CA GLN A 179 -3.55 -6.91 -0.45
C GLN A 179 -4.34 -8.13 -0.91
N VAL A 180 -5.19 -7.99 -1.93
CA VAL A 180 -6.03 -9.08 -2.43
C VAL A 180 -5.19 -10.19 -3.07
N ILE A 181 -4.27 -9.87 -3.99
CA ILE A 181 -3.50 -10.89 -4.72
C ILE A 181 -2.43 -11.60 -3.89
N MET A 182 -2.06 -11.04 -2.72
CA MET A 182 -1.14 -11.65 -1.78
C MET A 182 -1.81 -12.72 -0.89
N HIS A 183 -3.13 -12.89 -1.00
CA HIS A 183 -3.90 -13.91 -0.29
C HIS A 183 -4.57 -14.88 -1.26
N LYS A 184 -5.00 -16.04 -0.74
CA LYS A 184 -5.89 -16.94 -1.47
C LYS A 184 -7.19 -16.20 -1.84
N PRO A 185 -7.84 -16.55 -2.96
CA PRO A 185 -7.62 -17.70 -3.84
C PRO A 185 -6.65 -17.46 -5.01
N PHE A 186 -5.98 -16.32 -5.06
CA PHE A 186 -5.05 -16.01 -6.14
C PHE A 186 -3.82 -16.94 -6.07
N LYS A 187 -3.41 -17.46 -7.23
CA LYS A 187 -2.32 -18.45 -7.36
C LYS A 187 -1.10 -17.92 -8.11
N GLY A 188 -1.13 -16.66 -8.56
CA GLY A 188 -0.05 -16.05 -9.33
C GLY A 188 1.20 -15.82 -8.50
N LYS A 189 2.38 -15.90 -9.14
CA LYS A 189 3.62 -15.45 -8.51
C LYS A 189 3.63 -13.92 -8.53
N VAL A 190 3.97 -13.28 -7.42
CA VAL A 190 4.16 -11.83 -7.37
C VAL A 190 5.67 -11.55 -7.37
N PRO A 191 6.17 -10.61 -8.20
CA PRO A 191 7.58 -10.20 -8.17
C PRO A 191 8.07 -9.86 -6.77
N ASP A 192 9.33 -10.21 -6.46
CA ASP A 192 9.89 -10.03 -5.12
C ASP A 192 9.89 -8.54 -4.70
N SER A 193 10.05 -7.59 -5.63
CA SER A 193 9.96 -6.15 -5.36
C SER A 193 8.59 -5.72 -4.82
N ILE A 194 7.51 -6.25 -5.40
CA ILE A 194 6.13 -5.99 -4.96
C ILE A 194 5.87 -6.67 -3.63
N ARG A 195 6.36 -7.92 -3.45
CA ARG A 195 6.26 -8.64 -2.18
C ARG A 195 6.96 -7.87 -1.06
N LEU A 196 8.18 -7.38 -1.30
CA LEU A 196 8.95 -6.58 -0.35
C LEU A 196 8.21 -5.31 0.04
N PHE A 197 7.63 -4.59 -0.92
CA PHE A 197 6.80 -3.41 -0.62
C PHE A 197 5.63 -3.74 0.31
N TYR A 198 4.92 -4.85 0.04
CA TYR A 198 3.80 -5.28 0.86
C TYR A 198 4.24 -5.69 2.28
N ILE A 199 5.28 -6.51 2.37
CA ILE A 199 5.88 -6.97 3.62
C ILE A 199 6.33 -5.76 4.45
N HIS A 200 7.08 -4.83 3.85
CA HIS A 200 7.53 -3.61 4.50
C HIS A 200 6.37 -2.85 5.15
N LYS A 201 5.27 -2.66 4.41
CA LYS A 201 4.08 -1.97 4.93
C LYS A 201 3.46 -2.71 6.13
N LYS A 202 3.37 -4.04 6.07
CA LYS A 202 2.84 -4.86 7.17
C LYS A 202 3.74 -4.85 8.41
N LEU A 203 5.05 -4.88 8.21
CA LEU A 203 6.02 -4.78 9.30
C LEU A 203 5.96 -3.41 9.97
N VAL A 204 5.79 -2.34 9.19
CA VAL A 204 5.51 -0.99 9.70
C VAL A 204 4.21 -0.96 10.51
N ASP A 205 3.11 -1.45 9.95
CA ASP A 205 1.81 -1.48 10.62
C ASP A 205 1.89 -2.27 11.95
N SER A 206 2.65 -3.38 11.96
CA SER A 206 2.90 -4.21 13.14
C SER A 206 3.65 -3.46 14.25
N ILE A 207 4.64 -2.62 13.92
CA ILE A 207 5.32 -1.78 14.93
C ILE A 207 4.34 -0.79 15.55
N ILE A 208 3.51 -0.14 14.72
CA ILE A 208 2.55 0.87 15.18
C ILE A 208 1.46 0.25 16.07
N THR A 209 0.96 -0.92 15.69
CA THR A 209 -0.19 -1.57 16.33
C THR A 209 0.20 -2.64 17.35
N LEU A 210 1.49 -2.97 17.45
CA LEU A 210 2.02 -4.11 18.20
C LEU A 210 1.37 -5.45 17.82
N ALA A 211 0.83 -5.54 16.60
CA ALA A 211 0.21 -6.77 16.09
C ALA A 211 1.28 -7.80 15.68
N PRO A 212 1.00 -9.11 15.81
CA PRO A 212 1.91 -10.16 15.35
C PRO A 212 2.12 -10.11 13.83
N CYS A 213 3.34 -10.41 13.37
CA CYS A 213 3.75 -10.33 11.96
C CYS A 213 4.76 -11.43 11.56
N ASP A 214 4.72 -12.58 12.23
CA ASP A 214 5.76 -13.61 12.09
C ASP A 214 5.86 -14.14 10.65
N LYS A 215 4.73 -14.28 9.97
CA LYS A 215 4.69 -14.71 8.56
C LYS A 215 5.40 -13.71 7.65
N GLU A 216 5.15 -12.41 7.84
CA GLU A 216 5.78 -11.36 7.04
C GLU A 216 7.29 -11.28 7.30
N LEU A 217 7.73 -11.54 8.54
CA LEU A 217 9.15 -11.65 8.86
C LEU A 217 9.81 -12.88 8.23
N GLU A 218 9.16 -14.05 8.30
CA GLU A 218 9.63 -15.26 7.62
C GLU A 218 9.75 -15.05 6.11
N ASP A 219 8.76 -14.41 5.49
CA ASP A 219 8.79 -14.05 4.08
C ASP A 219 9.93 -13.07 3.76
N LEU A 220 10.20 -12.08 4.62
CA LEU A 220 11.30 -11.14 4.44
C LEU A 220 12.66 -11.83 4.52
N VAL A 221 12.85 -12.68 5.52
CA VAL A 221 14.08 -13.46 5.74
C VAL A 221 14.30 -14.44 4.58
N TYR A 222 13.24 -15.05 4.07
CA TYR A 222 13.31 -15.90 2.87
C TYR A 222 13.80 -15.11 1.65
N ILE A 223 13.24 -13.91 1.40
CA ILE A 223 13.67 -13.06 0.29
C ILE A 223 15.13 -12.62 0.48
N TYR A 224 15.51 -12.18 1.69
CA TYR A 224 16.89 -11.82 2.03
C TYR A 224 17.86 -12.97 1.75
N ASN A 225 17.52 -14.18 2.19
CA ASN A 225 18.40 -15.34 2.02
C ASN A 225 18.60 -15.75 0.56
N LYS A 226 17.57 -15.52 -0.28
CA LYS A 226 17.63 -15.80 -1.72
C LYS A 226 18.48 -14.79 -2.48
N SER A 227 18.36 -13.50 -2.17
CA SER A 227 19.10 -12.44 -2.88
C SER A 227 20.47 -12.12 -2.27
N LYS A 228 20.68 -12.49 -0.99
CA LYS A 228 21.78 -12.07 -0.12
C LYS A 228 21.97 -10.53 -0.05
N LYS A 229 20.97 -9.78 -0.51
CA LYS A 229 20.94 -8.32 -0.56
C LYS A 229 19.48 -7.88 -0.49
N LEU A 230 19.13 -7.14 0.55
CA LEU A 230 17.90 -6.34 0.58
C LEU A 230 18.25 -4.88 0.31
N PRO A 231 17.33 -4.09 -0.23
CA PRO A 231 17.49 -2.65 -0.20
C PRO A 231 17.55 -2.15 1.26
N GLN A 232 18.24 -1.03 1.46
CA GLN A 232 18.56 -0.53 2.81
C GLN A 232 17.32 -0.32 3.67
N LYS A 233 16.22 0.12 3.05
CA LYS A 233 14.96 0.40 3.75
C LYS A 233 14.36 -0.85 4.41
N GLU A 234 14.44 -1.99 3.74
CA GLU A 234 13.97 -3.27 4.25
C GLU A 234 14.92 -3.81 5.35
N ASN A 235 16.24 -3.60 5.21
CA ASN A 235 17.20 -3.89 6.29
C ASN A 235 16.90 -3.08 7.56
N ASN A 236 16.61 -1.79 7.42
CA ASN A 236 16.28 -0.90 8.54
C ASN A 236 15.03 -1.38 9.29
N ILE A 237 13.97 -1.74 8.57
CA ILE A 237 12.75 -2.29 9.19
C ILE A 237 13.01 -3.63 9.89
N LEU A 238 13.77 -4.53 9.26
CA LEU A 238 14.11 -5.82 9.88
C LEU A 238 14.93 -5.62 11.15
N ALA A 239 15.93 -4.74 11.12
CA ALA A 239 16.72 -4.40 12.29
C ALA A 239 15.85 -3.82 13.42
N LEU A 240 14.89 -2.95 13.10
CA LEU A 240 13.95 -2.40 14.07
C LEU A 240 13.09 -3.50 14.73
N HIS A 241 12.60 -4.47 13.96
CA HIS A 241 11.90 -5.65 14.50
C HIS A 241 12.81 -6.50 15.40
N CYS A 242 14.06 -6.75 15.00
CA CYS A 242 15.03 -7.45 15.83
C CYS A 242 15.27 -6.71 17.16
N ILE A 243 15.39 -5.37 17.14
CA ILE A 243 15.55 -4.56 18.35
C ILE A 243 14.34 -4.72 19.28
N TYR A 244 13.11 -4.58 18.77
CA TYR A 244 11.89 -4.76 19.58
C TYR A 244 11.74 -6.17 20.16
N ARG A 245 12.36 -7.18 19.52
CA ARG A 245 12.37 -8.58 19.98
C ARG A 245 13.61 -8.94 20.82
N ALA A 246 14.41 -7.95 21.21
CA ALA A 246 15.67 -8.12 21.95
C ALA A 246 16.72 -9.00 21.23
N GLN A 247 16.64 -9.12 19.91
CA GLN A 247 17.61 -9.82 19.06
C GLN A 247 18.76 -8.87 18.65
N PHE A 248 19.46 -8.32 19.64
CA PHE A 248 20.42 -7.23 19.44
C PHE A 248 21.62 -7.60 18.55
N GLY A 249 22.10 -8.84 18.60
CA GLY A 249 23.21 -9.29 17.75
C GLY A 249 22.85 -9.33 16.27
N GLU A 250 21.63 -9.76 15.94
CA GLU A 250 21.12 -9.78 14.56
C GLU A 250 20.87 -8.36 14.05
N ALA A 251 20.27 -7.49 14.88
CA ALA A 251 20.11 -6.08 14.58
C ALA A 251 21.46 -5.40 14.28
N ALA A 252 22.49 -5.64 15.10
CA ALA A 252 23.83 -5.11 14.87
C ALA A 252 24.42 -5.57 13.53
N SER A 253 24.25 -6.86 13.18
CA SER A 253 24.73 -7.41 11.91
C SER A 253 24.02 -6.78 10.70
N LEU A 254 22.71 -6.54 10.79
CA LEU A 254 21.93 -5.90 9.73
C LEU A 254 22.32 -4.43 9.55
N LEU A 255 22.67 -3.74 10.64
CA LEU A 255 23.04 -2.33 10.62
C LEU A 255 24.52 -2.11 10.28
N ALA A 256 25.37 -3.15 10.29
CA ALA A 256 26.82 -3.03 10.11
C ALA A 256 27.24 -2.26 8.84
N SER A 257 26.50 -2.38 7.74
CA SER A 257 26.80 -1.69 6.47
C SER A 257 26.16 -0.30 6.32
N SER A 258 25.50 0.22 7.36
CA SER A 258 24.63 1.41 7.29
C SER A 258 25.35 2.68 7.75
N ASP A 259 26.63 2.85 7.44
CA ASP A 259 27.49 3.84 8.10
C ASP A 259 27.12 5.32 7.81
N ASP A 260 26.42 5.60 6.70
CA ASP A 260 26.07 6.98 6.30
C ASP A 260 24.56 7.21 6.06
N ASN A 261 23.71 6.23 6.37
CA ASN A 261 22.27 6.38 6.19
C ASN A 261 21.63 6.90 7.48
N TYR A 262 20.84 7.98 7.40
CA TYR A 262 20.15 8.59 8.54
C TYR A 262 19.36 7.60 9.39
N GLU A 263 18.44 6.84 8.77
CA GLU A 263 17.61 5.86 9.47
C GLU A 263 18.46 4.75 10.11
N GLY A 264 19.50 4.29 9.40
CA GLY A 264 20.44 3.30 9.91
C GLY A 264 21.22 3.80 11.13
N LEU A 265 21.63 5.07 11.12
CA LEU A 265 22.31 5.71 12.25
C LEU A 265 21.39 5.92 13.45
N LEU A 266 20.12 6.30 13.24
CA LEU A 266 19.12 6.36 14.32
C LEU A 266 18.92 4.99 14.96
N LEU A 267 18.82 3.93 14.16
CA LEU A 267 18.68 2.56 14.66
C LEU A 267 19.92 2.08 15.42
N LYS A 268 21.13 2.42 14.95
CA LYS A 268 22.39 2.16 15.68
C LYS A 268 22.42 2.89 17.01
N GLY A 269 22.02 4.16 17.03
CA GLY A 269 21.95 4.97 18.25
C GLY A 269 20.98 4.35 19.26
N PHE A 270 19.79 3.94 18.80
CA PHE A 270 18.82 3.27 19.64
C PHE A 270 19.32 1.93 20.19
N LEU A 271 19.97 1.11 19.36
CA LEU A 271 20.59 -0.14 19.79
C LEU A 271 21.69 0.09 20.84
N ALA A 272 22.53 1.09 20.65
CA ALA A 272 23.59 1.46 21.60
C ALA A 272 22.99 1.92 22.94
N TYR A 273 21.92 2.72 22.91
CA TYR A 273 21.18 3.14 24.10
C TYR A 273 20.65 1.92 24.88
N LEU A 274 19.95 1.01 24.21
CA LEU A 274 19.38 -0.20 24.84
C LEU A 274 20.43 -1.15 25.40
N THR A 275 21.65 -1.14 24.86
CA THR A 275 22.77 -1.98 25.32
C THR A 275 23.65 -1.28 26.35
N GLY A 276 23.27 -0.07 26.80
CA GLY A 276 23.97 0.68 27.85
C GLY A 276 25.22 1.43 27.38
N ASN A 277 25.43 1.56 26.06
CA ASN A 277 26.55 2.31 25.50
C ASN A 277 26.12 3.73 25.11
N GLY A 278 25.99 4.59 26.12
CA GLY A 278 25.50 5.96 25.98
C GLY A 278 26.30 6.84 25.03
N ASP A 279 27.64 6.80 25.14
CA ASP A 279 28.53 7.61 24.30
C ASP A 279 28.41 7.22 22.82
N ALA A 280 28.31 5.92 22.53
CA ALA A 280 28.06 5.45 21.17
C ALA A 280 26.66 5.85 20.68
N ALA A 281 25.65 5.82 21.55
CA ALA A 281 24.30 6.23 21.22
C ALA A 281 24.25 7.70 20.78
N ILE A 282 24.79 8.60 21.60
CA ILE A 282 24.88 10.04 21.31
C ILE A 282 25.61 10.29 20.00
N LYS A 283 26.78 9.66 19.79
CA LYS A 283 27.56 9.82 18.56
C LYS A 283 26.75 9.42 17.31
N CYS A 284 26.03 8.30 17.36
CA CYS A 284 25.20 7.85 16.24
C CYS A 284 24.06 8.83 15.95
N PHE A 285 23.35 9.30 16.98
CA PHE A 285 22.25 10.26 16.83
C PHE A 285 22.72 11.61 16.28
N GLN A 286 23.83 12.14 16.78
CA GLN A 286 24.43 13.37 16.27
C GLN A 286 24.83 13.24 14.80
N THR A 287 25.46 12.12 14.44
CA THR A 287 25.85 11.85 13.05
C THR A 287 24.63 11.79 12.14
N ALA A 288 23.54 11.14 12.58
CA ALA A 288 22.29 11.11 11.82
C ALA A 288 21.75 12.53 11.59
N LEU A 289 21.59 13.32 12.65
CA LEU A 289 21.00 14.66 12.58
C LEU A 289 21.81 15.66 11.73
N ASN A 290 23.13 15.45 11.63
CA ASN A 290 24.01 16.24 10.77
C ASN A 290 23.93 15.84 9.28
N ASN A 291 23.51 14.60 8.97
CA ASN A 291 23.57 14.04 7.63
C ASN A 291 22.29 14.23 6.78
N GLU A 292 21.15 14.65 7.34
CA GLU A 292 19.88 14.68 6.58
C GLU A 292 19.13 16.03 6.57
N ASN A 293 18.57 16.34 5.39
CA ASN A 293 17.79 17.54 5.11
C ASN A 293 16.28 17.32 5.18
N ASP A 294 15.81 16.07 5.02
CA ASP A 294 14.39 15.69 5.07
C ASP A 294 14.22 14.48 5.99
N PHE A 295 13.10 14.41 6.73
CA PHE A 295 12.79 13.37 7.73
C PHE A 295 11.75 12.39 7.17
N PRO A 296 12.11 11.38 6.37
CA PRO A 296 11.14 10.63 5.56
C PRO A 296 10.31 9.59 6.34
N ASN A 297 10.76 9.14 7.52
CA ASN A 297 10.17 8.01 8.22
C ASN A 297 9.81 8.30 9.68
N GLU A 298 8.56 8.71 9.90
CA GLU A 298 8.05 9.12 11.21
C GLU A 298 8.26 8.06 12.31
N ILE A 299 8.21 6.77 11.98
CA ILE A 299 8.36 5.68 12.96
C ILE A 299 9.79 5.63 13.50
N ILE A 300 10.77 5.79 12.62
CA ILE A 300 12.19 5.80 13.01
C ILE A 300 12.53 7.15 13.67
N ASN A 301 11.89 8.24 13.27
CA ASN A 301 12.12 9.56 13.88
C ASN A 301 11.71 9.62 15.36
N VAL A 302 10.76 8.80 15.81
CA VAL A 302 10.41 8.69 17.24
C VAL A 302 11.63 8.28 18.08
N LEU A 303 12.62 7.60 17.49
CA LEU A 303 13.83 7.17 18.20
C LEU A 303 14.69 8.33 18.71
N ILE A 304 14.48 9.56 18.19
CA ILE A 304 15.10 10.78 18.73
C ILE A 304 14.77 10.99 20.22
N CYS A 305 13.65 10.44 20.71
CA CYS A 305 13.34 10.48 22.15
C CYS A 305 14.39 9.76 23.01
N PHE A 306 15.02 8.71 22.48
CA PHE A 306 16.09 8.00 23.19
C PHE A 306 17.41 8.77 23.18
N TYR A 307 17.64 9.60 22.16
CA TYR A 307 18.73 10.57 22.19
C TYR A 307 18.53 11.58 23.34
N LEU A 308 17.33 12.16 23.44
CA LEU A 308 16.97 13.07 24.53
C LEU A 308 17.14 12.42 25.91
N ALA A 309 16.63 11.21 26.08
CA ALA A 309 16.75 10.48 27.34
C ALA A 309 18.22 10.25 27.74
N GLU A 310 19.08 9.95 26.76
CA GLU A 310 20.49 9.73 27.01
C GLU A 310 21.25 11.02 27.35
N LEU A 311 20.94 12.14 26.68
CA LEU A 311 21.49 13.45 27.03
C LEU A 311 21.10 13.86 28.46
N LEU A 312 19.83 13.67 28.84
CA LEU A 312 19.37 13.95 30.19
C LEU A 312 20.05 13.06 31.23
N ARG A 313 20.33 11.80 30.89
CA ARG A 313 21.04 10.86 31.78
C ARG A 313 22.48 11.30 32.08
N GLN A 314 23.15 11.98 31.15
CA GLN A 314 24.51 12.47 31.34
C GLN A 314 24.61 13.66 32.31
N ASP A 315 23.52 14.43 32.48
CA ASP A 315 23.39 15.54 33.43
C ASP A 315 24.61 16.47 33.43
N SER A 316 24.97 16.97 32.24
CA SER A 316 26.11 17.86 32.03
C SER A 316 25.71 19.12 31.25
N THR A 317 26.45 20.21 31.44
CA THR A 317 26.22 21.48 30.72
C THR A 317 26.21 21.28 29.20
N ASP A 318 27.15 20.48 28.68
CA ASP A 318 27.23 20.14 27.25
C ASP A 318 26.00 19.37 26.75
N SER A 319 25.36 18.59 27.62
CA SER A 319 24.13 17.85 27.29
C SER A 319 22.92 18.79 27.17
N PHE A 320 22.84 19.82 28.02
CA PHE A 320 21.76 20.82 27.93
C PHE A 320 21.85 21.66 26.65
N ASP A 321 23.06 22.07 26.26
CA ASP A 321 23.27 22.78 24.99
C ASP A 321 22.85 21.93 23.78
N GLN A 322 23.13 20.62 23.82
CA GLN A 322 22.70 19.67 22.78
C GLN A 322 21.19 19.46 22.74
N ILE A 323 20.50 19.48 23.89
CA ILE A 323 19.03 19.42 23.96
C ILE A 323 18.41 20.64 23.30
N GLU A 324 18.93 21.84 23.56
CA GLU A 324 18.44 23.08 22.94
C GLU A 324 18.68 23.08 21.42
N GLY A 325 19.86 22.64 20.97
CA GLY A 325 20.14 22.44 19.54
C GLY A 325 19.18 21.43 18.88
N LEU A 326 18.82 20.36 19.59
CA LEU A 326 17.88 19.36 19.10
C LEU A 326 16.45 19.92 18.98
N LYS A 327 16.00 20.76 19.93
CA LYS A 327 14.73 21.48 19.82
C LYS A 327 14.68 22.27 18.52
N GLU A 328 15.71 23.06 18.23
CA GLU A 328 15.79 23.88 17.02
C GLU A 328 15.74 23.03 15.73
N ILE A 329 16.46 21.90 15.70
CA ILE A 329 16.47 20.97 14.56
C ILE A 329 15.08 20.39 14.34
N VAL A 330 14.42 19.90 15.39
CA VAL A 330 13.10 19.26 15.25
C VAL A 330 12.02 20.29 14.90
N TYR A 331 11.98 21.46 15.55
CA TYR A 331 11.01 22.50 15.26
C TYR A 331 11.08 23.02 13.82
N ARG A 332 12.29 23.08 13.25
CA ARG A 332 12.48 23.54 11.86
C ARG A 332 12.21 22.48 10.81
N LYS A 333 12.44 21.20 11.12
CA LYS A 333 12.51 20.15 10.10
C LYS A 333 11.41 19.08 10.18
N ILE A 334 10.67 18.96 11.29
CA ILE A 334 9.55 18.01 11.41
C ILE A 334 8.22 18.76 11.29
N ASP A 335 7.61 18.65 10.11
CA ASP A 335 6.33 19.30 9.79
C ASP A 335 5.20 18.62 10.59
N LYS A 336 4.82 19.24 11.72
CA LYS A 336 3.85 18.82 12.78
C LYS A 336 4.49 18.28 14.07
N PRO A 337 4.99 19.15 14.96
CA PRO A 337 5.65 18.78 16.21
C PRO A 337 4.68 18.45 17.35
N TYR A 338 3.38 18.25 17.12
CA TYR A 338 2.39 18.17 18.21
C TYR A 338 2.69 17.07 19.25
N TRP A 339 3.30 15.95 18.85
CA TRP A 339 3.63 14.88 19.80
C TRP A 339 4.98 15.12 20.50
N LEU A 340 5.98 15.67 19.81
CA LEU A 340 7.29 15.92 20.41
C LEU A 340 7.31 17.20 21.27
N SER A 341 6.50 18.21 20.94
CA SER A 341 6.29 19.40 21.79
C SER A 341 5.74 19.01 23.16
N ASN A 342 4.75 18.11 23.23
CA ASN A 342 4.25 17.58 24.50
C ASN A 342 5.36 16.85 25.30
N ILE A 343 6.25 16.13 24.62
CA ILE A 343 7.39 15.46 25.25
C ILE A 343 8.35 16.50 25.83
N TYR A 344 8.71 17.54 25.06
CA TYR A 344 9.53 18.64 25.56
C TYR A 344 8.87 19.41 26.71
N GLU A 345 7.56 19.65 26.68
CA GLU A 345 6.83 20.30 27.79
C GLU A 345 6.88 19.49 29.10
N ILE A 346 6.84 18.16 29.01
CA ILE A 346 7.00 17.28 30.18
C ILE A 346 8.40 17.46 30.76
N PHE A 347 9.42 17.56 29.91
CA PHE A 347 10.81 17.72 30.34
C PHE A 347 11.13 19.13 30.85
N GLU A 348 10.58 20.19 30.26
CA GLU A 348 10.72 21.56 30.76
C GLU A 348 10.10 21.79 32.14
N LYS A 349 9.09 21.00 32.51
CA LYS A 349 8.48 21.02 33.86
C LYS A 349 9.24 20.18 34.89
N SER A 350 10.18 19.36 34.44
CA SER A 350 10.97 18.44 35.28
C SER A 350 12.31 19.04 35.72
N HIS A 351 12.65 20.22 35.18
CA HIS A 351 13.67 21.15 35.65
C HIS A 351 12.99 22.32 36.39
#